data_AF-A0A3D4BSX1-F1
#
_entry.id   AF-A0A3D4BSX1-F1
#
_cell.length_a   1.000
_cell.length_b   1.000
_cell.length_c   1.000
_cell.angle_alpha   90.00
_cell.angle_beta   90.00
_cell.angle_gamma   90.00
#
_symmetry.space_group_name_H-M   'P 1'
#
loop_
_entity.id
_entity.type
_entity.pdbx_description
1 polymer ?
#
loop_
_entity_poly.entity_id
_entity_poly.type
_entity_poly.pdbx_seq_one_letter_code
_entity_poly.pdbx_strand_id
1 'polypeptide(L)'
;MVLVGTEIATGGPGTDVSEFEDNWLAGVFQNQDADNIVALNIHEYIHTQQNGEPQDLLGLAISEGACDFITELVMGRKMQNNYIQYGRAHEKELKEAFKRDMFTSDYMQWMYNGSQAETVADLGYFMGYAICTAYYQQAENKPQAVKDIIELDYLDTLAVEHFLEKSGYYEPGTVNKAALQKDYAAKRPYVLRLEPFPNGSLEADTAVKEMRIVFSRPMNTHAYSISYGERGKESFPITGLGGYSEDGTVLTLKIALQPDHEYEFLITDRSFRSTEGYPLKPLEVKFKTR
;
A
#
# COMPACT_ATOMS: atom_id res chain seq x y z
N MET A 1 16.26 -19.38 -2.67
CA MET A 1 15.99 -20.20 -1.47
C MET A 1 14.59 -19.83 -1.03
N VAL A 2 13.71 -20.82 -0.84
CA VAL A 2 12.34 -20.58 -0.36
C VAL A 2 12.33 -20.71 1.16
N LEU A 3 11.81 -19.70 1.85
CA LEU A 3 11.57 -19.73 3.29
C LEU A 3 10.08 -19.45 3.50
N VAL A 4 9.40 -20.38 4.14
CA VAL A 4 7.97 -20.25 4.49
C VAL A 4 7.80 -20.49 5.96
N GLY A 5 6.94 -19.69 6.60
CA GLY A 5 6.58 -19.86 8.02
C GLY A 5 5.70 -21.10 8.19
N THR A 6 6.31 -22.29 8.15
CA THR A 6 5.60 -23.58 8.22
C THR A 6 4.72 -23.70 9.46
N GLU A 7 5.14 -23.10 10.57
CA GLU A 7 4.43 -23.04 11.84
C GLU A 7 3.07 -22.32 11.73
N ILE A 8 2.98 -21.29 10.88
CA ILE A 8 1.72 -20.63 10.57
C ILE A 8 1.02 -21.37 9.43
N ALA A 9 1.74 -21.68 8.34
CA ALA A 9 1.17 -22.25 7.13
C ALA A 9 0.49 -23.62 7.33
N THR A 10 0.90 -24.39 8.34
CA THR A 10 0.32 -25.70 8.69
C THR A 10 -0.57 -25.67 9.93
N GLY A 11 -0.74 -24.50 10.56
CA GLY A 11 -1.71 -24.32 11.63
C GLY A 11 -3.14 -24.47 11.13
N GLY A 12 -4.04 -24.93 11.99
CA GLY A 12 -5.45 -25.12 11.67
C GLY A 12 -6.32 -25.03 12.92
N PRO A 13 -7.64 -25.30 12.83
CA PRO A 13 -8.58 -25.04 13.92
C PRO A 13 -8.27 -25.77 15.25
N GLY A 14 -7.44 -26.82 15.20
CA GLY A 14 -6.98 -27.56 16.38
C GLY A 14 -5.66 -27.07 16.98
N THR A 15 -5.01 -26.06 16.40
CA THR A 15 -3.76 -25.50 16.92
C THR A 15 -4.04 -24.67 18.17
N ASP A 16 -3.44 -25.04 19.31
CA ASP A 16 -3.57 -24.29 20.55
C ASP A 16 -2.73 -23.01 20.51
N VAL A 17 -3.41 -21.87 20.67
CA VAL A 17 -2.82 -20.54 20.71
C VAL A 17 -3.20 -19.79 22.00
N SER A 18 -3.68 -20.51 23.01
CA SER A 18 -4.18 -19.92 24.27
C SER A 18 -3.11 -19.20 25.09
N GLU A 19 -1.82 -19.46 24.84
CA GLU A 19 -0.70 -18.78 25.48
C GLU A 19 -0.34 -17.43 24.84
N PHE A 20 -0.91 -17.10 23.67
CA PHE A 20 -0.67 -15.81 23.00
C PHE A 20 -1.67 -14.75 23.45
N GLU A 21 -1.18 -13.53 23.73
CA GLU A 21 -2.03 -12.39 24.09
C GLU A 21 -2.84 -11.85 22.90
N ASP A 22 -2.31 -12.02 21.67
CA ASP A 22 -2.93 -11.59 20.41
C ASP A 22 -3.76 -12.72 19.78
N ASN A 23 -5.02 -12.42 19.42
CA ASN A 23 -5.94 -13.36 18.78
C ASN A 23 -5.75 -13.48 17.26
N TRP A 24 -4.76 -12.80 16.66
CA TRP A 24 -4.50 -12.85 15.22
C TRP A 24 -4.28 -14.29 14.73
N LEU A 25 -3.41 -15.07 15.41
CA LEU A 25 -3.16 -16.47 15.04
C LEU A 25 -4.42 -17.34 15.18
N ALA A 26 -5.24 -17.10 16.21
CA ALA A 26 -6.51 -17.81 16.39
C ALA A 26 -7.45 -17.57 15.19
N GLY A 27 -7.53 -16.32 14.72
CA GLY A 27 -8.31 -15.95 13.54
C GLY A 27 -7.77 -16.56 12.24
N VAL A 28 -6.45 -16.55 12.06
CA VAL A 28 -5.76 -17.17 10.92
C VAL A 28 -6.05 -18.68 10.86
N PHE A 29 -5.88 -19.39 11.98
CA PHE A 29 -6.01 -20.85 12.03
C PHE A 29 -7.44 -21.36 11.91
N GLN A 30 -8.46 -20.57 12.24
CA GLN A 30 -9.87 -20.98 12.14
C GLN A 30 -10.30 -21.41 10.74
N ASN A 31 -9.71 -20.83 9.69
CA ASN A 31 -10.10 -21.10 8.30
C ASN A 31 -8.92 -21.66 7.48
N GLN A 32 -7.87 -22.14 8.15
CA GLN A 32 -6.67 -22.63 7.50
C GLN A 32 -6.66 -24.15 7.40
N ASP A 33 -6.14 -24.63 6.27
CA ASP A 33 -5.91 -26.04 5.99
C ASP A 33 -4.42 -26.25 5.72
N ALA A 34 -3.82 -27.25 6.39
CA ALA A 34 -2.42 -27.59 6.19
C ALA A 34 -2.11 -28.01 4.75
N ASP A 35 -3.09 -28.50 3.98
CA ASP A 35 -2.94 -28.82 2.56
C ASP A 35 -2.63 -27.58 1.70
N ASN A 36 -2.87 -26.36 2.21
CA ASN A 36 -2.49 -25.12 1.54
C ASN A 36 -0.97 -24.93 1.46
N ILE A 37 -0.18 -25.67 2.25
CA ILE A 37 1.28 -25.61 2.24
C ILE A 37 1.86 -25.93 0.86
N VAL A 38 1.20 -26.78 0.07
CA VAL A 38 1.66 -27.13 -1.28
C VAL A 38 1.51 -25.93 -2.22
N ALA A 39 0.33 -25.29 -2.20
CA ALA A 39 0.07 -24.10 -3.01
C ALA A 39 1.02 -22.96 -2.63
N LEU A 40 1.20 -22.73 -1.32
CA LEU A 40 2.12 -21.71 -0.81
C LEU A 40 3.57 -21.98 -1.26
N ASN A 41 4.08 -23.21 -1.15
CA ASN A 41 5.45 -23.50 -1.59
C ASN A 41 5.65 -23.28 -3.09
N ILE A 42 4.65 -23.58 -3.93
CA ILE A 42 4.73 -23.31 -5.36
C ILE A 42 4.75 -21.80 -5.60
N HIS A 43 3.85 -21.05 -4.98
CA HIS A 43 3.79 -19.59 -5.04
C HIS A 43 5.15 -18.96 -4.70
N GLU A 44 5.71 -19.32 -3.55
CA GLU A 44 6.99 -18.80 -3.06
C GLU A 44 8.19 -19.25 -3.91
N TYR A 45 8.11 -20.43 -4.51
CA TYR A 45 9.13 -20.89 -5.44
C TYR A 45 9.15 -20.06 -6.74
N ILE A 46 8.00 -19.57 -7.20
CA ILE A 46 7.90 -18.73 -8.39
C ILE A 46 8.60 -17.40 -8.17
N HIS A 47 8.49 -16.79 -6.98
CA HIS A 47 9.25 -15.57 -6.64
C HIS A 47 10.77 -15.76 -6.82
N THR A 48 11.30 -16.96 -6.56
CA THR A 48 12.75 -17.22 -6.75
C THR A 48 13.20 -17.22 -8.22
N GLN A 49 12.25 -17.21 -9.16
CA GLN A 49 12.48 -17.18 -10.60
C GLN A 49 12.09 -15.83 -11.22
N GLN A 50 11.47 -14.92 -10.47
CA GLN A 50 11.11 -13.59 -10.94
C GLN A 50 12.33 -12.65 -10.95
N ASN A 51 12.27 -11.64 -11.83
CA ASN A 51 13.34 -10.67 -12.02
C ASN A 51 12.89 -9.27 -11.59
N GLY A 52 13.74 -8.56 -10.85
CA GLY A 52 13.50 -7.18 -10.47
C GLY A 52 12.48 -7.02 -9.34
N GLU A 53 12.58 -5.91 -8.60
CA GLU A 53 11.63 -5.56 -7.54
C GLU A 53 10.60 -4.56 -8.09
N PRO A 54 9.29 -4.83 -7.98
CA PRO A 54 8.24 -3.92 -8.41
C PRO A 54 8.35 -2.50 -7.84
N GLN A 55 8.09 -1.49 -8.66
CA GLN A 55 8.20 -0.07 -8.28
C GLN A 55 6.85 0.62 -8.00
N ASP A 56 5.74 0.05 -8.48
CA ASP A 56 4.40 0.57 -8.31
C ASP A 56 3.38 -0.56 -8.05
N LEU A 57 2.13 -0.17 -7.79
CA LEU A 57 1.04 -1.11 -7.52
C LEU A 57 0.80 -2.08 -8.69
N LEU A 58 0.96 -1.64 -9.95
CA LEU A 58 0.78 -2.51 -11.11
C LEU A 58 1.80 -3.63 -11.12
N GLY A 59 3.10 -3.29 -11.00
CA GLY A 59 4.16 -4.28 -10.95
C GLY A 59 4.00 -5.24 -9.78
N LEU A 60 3.65 -4.72 -8.60
CA LEU A 60 3.50 -5.52 -7.39
C LEU A 60 2.32 -6.50 -7.53
N ALA A 61 1.17 -6.01 -8.00
CA ALA A 61 0.01 -6.85 -8.27
C ALA A 61 0.33 -7.95 -9.27
N ILE A 62 0.94 -7.63 -10.42
CA ILE A 62 1.28 -8.64 -11.44
C ILE A 62 2.31 -9.65 -10.89
N SER A 63 3.30 -9.23 -10.12
CA SER A 63 4.30 -10.13 -9.53
C SER A 63 3.66 -11.15 -8.59
N GLU A 64 2.82 -10.71 -7.67
CA GLU A 64 2.09 -11.58 -6.72
C GLU A 64 1.04 -12.45 -7.44
N GLY A 65 0.30 -11.84 -8.36
CA GLY A 65 -0.72 -12.51 -9.16
C GLY A 65 -0.16 -13.54 -10.15
N ALA A 66 1.06 -13.33 -10.64
CA ALA A 66 1.80 -14.31 -11.44
C ALA A 66 2.08 -15.57 -10.61
N CYS A 67 2.51 -15.41 -9.36
CA CYS A 67 2.75 -16.53 -8.45
C CYS A 67 1.47 -17.35 -8.23
N ASP A 68 0.33 -16.69 -7.98
CA ASP A 68 -0.97 -17.37 -7.84
C ASP A 68 -1.43 -18.05 -9.13
N PHE A 69 -1.28 -17.40 -10.28
CA PHE A 69 -1.71 -17.94 -11.56
C PHE A 69 -0.89 -19.16 -11.99
N ILE A 70 0.45 -19.08 -11.87
CA ILE A 70 1.32 -20.22 -12.20
C ILE A 70 1.10 -21.36 -11.19
N THR A 71 0.86 -21.06 -9.91
CA THR A 71 0.44 -22.07 -8.92
C THR A 71 -0.83 -22.78 -9.37
N GLU A 72 -1.86 -22.03 -9.80
CA GLU A 72 -3.10 -22.59 -10.34
C GLU A 72 -2.85 -23.53 -11.53
N LEU A 73 -1.98 -23.13 -12.46
CA LEU A 73 -1.62 -23.93 -13.63
C LEU A 73 -0.91 -25.23 -13.25
N VAL A 74 0.05 -25.17 -12.32
CA VAL A 74 0.81 -26.34 -11.87
C VAL A 74 -0.08 -27.32 -11.12
N MET A 75 -0.97 -26.82 -10.25
CA MET A 75 -1.86 -27.67 -9.46
C MET A 75 -3.02 -28.25 -10.28
N GLY A 76 -3.33 -27.67 -11.45
CA GLY A 76 -4.44 -28.11 -12.30
C GLY A 76 -5.83 -27.92 -11.67
N ARG A 77 -5.94 -27.08 -10.63
CA ARG A 77 -7.18 -26.77 -9.91
C ARG A 77 -7.22 -25.29 -9.59
N LYS A 78 -8.42 -24.71 -9.55
CA LYS A 78 -8.63 -23.29 -9.24
C LYS A 78 -8.18 -22.95 -7.82
N MET A 79 -7.46 -21.83 -7.66
CA MET A 79 -7.11 -21.28 -6.35
C MET A 79 -8.39 -20.86 -5.61
N GLN A 80 -8.40 -21.08 -4.28
CA GLN A 80 -9.60 -20.87 -3.44
C GLN A 80 -9.41 -19.77 -2.39
N ASN A 81 -8.35 -18.98 -2.48
CA ASN A 81 -8.08 -17.88 -1.55
C ASN A 81 -9.25 -16.88 -1.56
N ASN A 82 -9.54 -16.27 -0.40
CA ASN A 82 -10.69 -15.38 -0.24
C ASN A 82 -10.68 -14.23 -1.27
N TYR A 83 -9.52 -13.62 -1.53
CA TYR A 83 -9.38 -12.56 -2.53
C TYR A 83 -9.61 -13.03 -3.97
N ILE A 84 -9.31 -14.30 -4.30
CA ILE A 84 -9.61 -14.88 -5.62
C ILE A 84 -11.11 -15.09 -5.78
N GLN A 85 -11.78 -15.65 -4.76
CA GLN A 85 -13.23 -15.89 -4.81
C GLN A 85 -14.01 -14.58 -4.89
N TYR A 86 -13.70 -13.63 -3.99
CA TYR A 86 -14.29 -12.29 -3.98
C TYR A 86 -13.98 -11.56 -5.28
N GLY A 87 -12.71 -11.60 -5.71
CA GLY A 87 -12.25 -10.96 -6.94
C GLY A 87 -13.06 -11.35 -8.16
N ARG A 88 -13.31 -12.65 -8.37
CA ARG A 88 -14.12 -13.14 -9.50
C ARG A 88 -15.57 -12.63 -9.45
N ALA A 89 -16.16 -12.53 -8.26
CA ALA A 89 -17.52 -12.05 -8.11
C ALA A 89 -17.63 -10.52 -8.34
N HIS A 90 -16.56 -9.78 -8.09
CA HIS A 90 -16.51 -8.31 -8.10
C HIS A 90 -15.57 -7.72 -9.16
N GLU A 91 -15.14 -8.53 -10.13
CA GLU A 91 -14.03 -8.18 -11.04
C GLU A 91 -14.26 -6.85 -11.76
N LYS A 92 -15.49 -6.58 -12.21
CA LYS A 92 -15.82 -5.34 -12.92
C LYS A 92 -15.58 -4.10 -12.06
N GLU A 93 -15.94 -4.15 -10.80
CA GLU A 93 -15.79 -3.03 -9.85
C GLU A 93 -14.31 -2.85 -9.49
N LEU A 94 -13.63 -3.96 -9.21
CA LEU A 94 -12.21 -3.97 -8.87
C LEU A 94 -11.34 -3.50 -10.04
N LYS A 95 -11.67 -3.89 -11.27
CA LYS A 95 -10.98 -3.44 -12.48
C LYS A 95 -11.02 -1.92 -12.64
N GLU A 96 -12.19 -1.31 -12.46
CA GLU A 96 -12.29 0.16 -12.53
C GLU A 96 -11.61 0.85 -11.35
N ALA A 97 -11.59 0.24 -10.17
CA ALA A 97 -10.87 0.77 -9.01
C ALA A 97 -9.36 0.68 -9.20
N PHE A 98 -8.84 -0.49 -9.56
CA PHE A 98 -7.42 -0.76 -9.77
C PHE A 98 -6.85 0.14 -10.85
N LYS A 99 -7.58 0.35 -11.95
CA LYS A 99 -7.19 1.27 -13.02
C LYS A 99 -6.85 2.68 -12.52
N ARG A 100 -7.52 3.17 -11.48
CA ARG A 100 -7.28 4.52 -10.92
C ARG A 100 -5.99 4.61 -10.10
N ASP A 101 -5.53 3.48 -9.56
CA ASP A 101 -4.49 3.46 -8.54
C ASP A 101 -3.21 2.74 -9.01
N MET A 102 -3.29 1.89 -10.04
CA MET A 102 -2.22 0.95 -10.43
C MET A 102 -0.88 1.61 -10.78
N PHE A 103 -0.87 2.86 -11.22
CA PHE A 103 0.36 3.60 -11.54
C PHE A 103 0.90 4.45 -10.38
N THR A 104 0.55 4.09 -9.15
CA THR A 104 0.96 4.79 -7.94
C THR A 104 1.82 3.88 -7.06
N SER A 105 2.66 4.49 -6.22
CA SER A 105 3.46 3.78 -5.22
C SER A 105 2.68 3.46 -3.94
N ASP A 106 1.41 3.87 -3.85
CA ASP A 106 0.57 3.62 -2.69
C ASP A 106 -0.30 2.39 -2.92
N TYR A 107 0.18 1.26 -2.41
CA TYR A 107 -0.49 -0.03 -2.54
C TYR A 107 -1.29 -0.43 -1.31
N MET A 108 -1.33 0.38 -0.24
CA MET A 108 -1.92 -0.05 1.04
C MET A 108 -3.43 -0.36 0.97
N GLN A 109 -4.15 0.15 -0.04
CA GLN A 109 -5.56 -0.22 -0.25
C GLN A 109 -5.72 -1.58 -0.93
N TRP A 110 -4.64 -2.14 -1.48
CA TRP A 110 -4.66 -3.30 -2.36
C TRP A 110 -3.83 -4.47 -1.81
N MET A 111 -2.78 -4.17 -1.04
CA MET A 111 -1.77 -5.12 -0.58
C MET A 111 -1.55 -4.98 0.93
N TYR A 112 -1.45 -6.11 1.61
CA TYR A 112 -1.10 -6.26 3.02
C TYR A 112 -2.03 -5.53 3.98
N ASN A 113 -3.31 -5.46 3.62
CA ASN A 113 -4.31 -4.61 4.30
C ASN A 113 -5.29 -5.41 5.18
N GLY A 114 -4.87 -6.57 5.69
CA GLY A 114 -5.67 -7.48 6.52
C GLY A 114 -6.38 -6.84 7.72
N SER A 115 -5.76 -5.83 8.35
CA SER A 115 -6.34 -5.13 9.51
C SER A 115 -7.27 -3.96 9.15
N GLN A 116 -7.31 -3.56 7.88
CA GLN A 116 -7.96 -2.33 7.41
C GLN A 116 -9.02 -2.56 6.34
N ALA A 117 -8.97 -3.70 5.64
CA ALA A 117 -9.88 -4.01 4.56
C ALA A 117 -11.34 -4.10 5.06
N GLU A 118 -12.24 -3.40 4.40
CA GLU A 118 -13.69 -3.41 4.74
C GLU A 118 -14.36 -4.74 4.38
N THR A 119 -13.85 -5.44 3.35
CA THR A 119 -14.42 -6.69 2.85
C THR A 119 -13.40 -7.83 2.89
N VAL A 120 -12.51 -7.87 1.91
CA VAL A 120 -11.46 -8.87 1.76
C VAL A 120 -10.14 -8.15 1.49
N ALA A 121 -9.10 -8.57 2.20
CA ALA A 121 -7.76 -8.03 2.04
C ALA A 121 -7.07 -8.57 0.78
N ASP A 122 -5.96 -7.94 0.39
CA ASP A 122 -5.03 -8.43 -0.63
C ASP A 122 -5.64 -8.57 -2.04
N LEU A 123 -6.63 -7.73 -2.37
CA LEU A 123 -7.29 -7.75 -3.68
C LEU A 123 -6.36 -7.39 -4.84
N GLY A 124 -5.18 -6.81 -4.57
CA GLY A 124 -4.15 -6.62 -5.60
C GLY A 124 -3.61 -7.93 -6.17
N TYR A 125 -3.54 -9.00 -5.36
CA TYR A 125 -3.19 -10.36 -5.83
C TYR A 125 -4.16 -10.83 -6.91
N PHE A 126 -5.47 -10.64 -6.67
CA PHE A 126 -6.49 -10.99 -7.66
C PHE A 126 -6.34 -10.18 -8.95
N MET A 127 -6.07 -8.88 -8.86
CA MET A 127 -5.92 -8.04 -10.04
C MET A 127 -4.76 -8.51 -10.92
N GLY A 128 -3.60 -8.81 -10.31
CA GLY A 128 -2.48 -9.41 -11.03
C GLY A 128 -2.81 -10.77 -11.62
N TYR A 129 -3.46 -11.65 -10.84
CA TYR A 129 -3.90 -12.98 -11.28
C TYR A 129 -4.78 -12.88 -12.53
N ALA A 130 -5.72 -11.92 -12.56
CA ALA A 130 -6.62 -11.70 -13.68
C ALA A 130 -5.87 -11.20 -14.94
N ILE A 131 -4.90 -10.30 -14.77
CA ILE A 131 -4.04 -9.81 -15.87
C ILE A 131 -3.18 -10.94 -16.45
N CYS A 132 -2.50 -11.72 -15.60
CA CYS A 132 -1.71 -12.88 -16.03
C CYS A 132 -2.58 -13.94 -16.71
N THR A 133 -3.78 -14.19 -16.19
CA THR A 133 -4.76 -15.11 -16.78
C THR A 133 -5.17 -14.64 -18.17
N ALA A 134 -5.51 -13.36 -18.34
CA ALA A 134 -5.91 -12.80 -19.64
C ALA A 134 -4.78 -12.92 -20.66
N TYR A 135 -3.55 -12.57 -20.27
CA TYR A 135 -2.36 -12.72 -21.11
C TYR A 135 -2.14 -14.18 -21.55
N TYR A 136 -2.18 -15.12 -20.61
CA TYR A 136 -1.99 -16.54 -20.90
C TYR A 136 -3.10 -17.08 -21.82
N GLN A 137 -4.36 -16.70 -21.60
CA GLN A 137 -5.50 -17.27 -22.33
C GLN A 137 -5.45 -16.98 -23.83
N GLN A 138 -5.09 -15.75 -24.23
CA GLN A 138 -4.98 -15.38 -25.63
C GLN A 138 -3.67 -15.83 -26.30
N ALA A 139 -2.63 -16.15 -25.52
CA ALA A 139 -1.35 -16.55 -26.10
C ALA A 139 -1.46 -17.88 -26.84
N GLU A 140 -0.98 -17.95 -28.08
CA GLU A 140 -0.96 -19.19 -28.86
C GLU A 140 0.09 -20.18 -28.31
N ASN A 141 1.26 -19.66 -27.94
CA ASN A 141 2.36 -20.44 -27.37
C ASN A 141 2.31 -20.37 -25.83
N LYS A 142 1.65 -21.34 -25.20
CA LYS A 142 1.50 -21.40 -23.74
C LYS A 142 2.84 -21.51 -22.99
N PRO A 143 3.82 -22.34 -23.42
CA PRO A 143 5.14 -22.35 -22.80
C PRO A 143 5.83 -20.98 -22.81
N GLN A 144 5.74 -20.25 -23.92
CA GLN A 144 6.28 -18.89 -23.98
C GLN A 144 5.54 -17.95 -23.05
N ALA A 145 4.20 -18.04 -22.97
CA ALA A 145 3.43 -17.19 -22.07
C ALA A 145 3.77 -17.40 -20.59
N VAL A 146 4.00 -18.65 -20.17
CA VAL A 146 4.48 -18.95 -18.81
C VAL A 146 5.85 -18.31 -18.56
N LYS A 147 6.76 -18.43 -19.53
CA LYS A 147 8.08 -17.81 -19.45
C LYS A 147 7.96 -16.28 -19.34
N ASP A 148 7.13 -15.66 -20.16
CA ASP A 148 6.94 -14.21 -20.18
C ASP A 148 6.34 -13.69 -18.86
N ILE A 149 5.43 -14.45 -18.23
CA ILE A 149 4.85 -14.12 -16.91
C ILE A 149 5.91 -14.20 -15.79
N ILE A 150 6.70 -15.27 -15.76
CA ILE A 150 7.67 -15.51 -14.67
C ILE A 150 8.88 -14.59 -14.82
N GLU A 151 9.44 -14.50 -16.03
CA GLU A 151 10.72 -13.82 -16.28
C GLU A 151 10.57 -12.31 -16.58
N LEU A 152 9.36 -11.76 -16.54
CA LEU A 152 9.12 -10.31 -16.65
C LEU A 152 10.07 -9.55 -15.69
N ASP A 153 10.72 -8.50 -16.20
CA ASP A 153 11.50 -7.60 -15.37
C ASP A 153 10.55 -6.63 -14.66
N TYR A 154 10.21 -6.95 -13.42
CA TYR A 154 9.28 -6.17 -12.59
C TYR A 154 9.87 -4.83 -12.13
N LEU A 155 11.20 -4.65 -12.22
CA LEU A 155 11.85 -3.36 -11.97
C LEU A 155 11.62 -2.38 -13.14
N ASP A 156 11.50 -2.89 -14.37
CA ASP A 156 11.22 -2.10 -15.56
C ASP A 156 9.72 -1.81 -15.68
N THR A 157 9.30 -0.65 -15.15
CA THR A 157 7.91 -0.19 -15.24
C THR A 157 7.35 -0.14 -16.67
N LEU A 158 8.18 0.12 -17.69
CA LEU A 158 7.72 0.13 -19.08
C LEU A 158 7.47 -1.29 -19.59
N ALA A 159 8.28 -2.26 -19.17
CA ALA A 159 8.06 -3.67 -19.50
C ALA A 159 6.76 -4.18 -18.85
N VAL A 160 6.50 -3.81 -17.60
CA VAL A 160 5.26 -4.13 -16.87
C VAL A 160 4.04 -3.50 -17.55
N GLU A 161 4.11 -2.23 -17.93
CA GLU A 161 3.05 -1.53 -18.67
C GLU A 161 2.77 -2.19 -20.02
N HIS A 162 3.81 -2.54 -20.76
CA HIS A 162 3.67 -3.23 -22.04
C HIS A 162 3.11 -4.64 -21.86
N PHE A 163 3.44 -5.33 -20.77
CA PHE A 163 2.83 -6.61 -20.42
C PHE A 163 1.32 -6.45 -20.16
N LEU A 164 0.91 -5.41 -19.41
CA LEU A 164 -0.50 -5.09 -19.19
C LEU A 164 -1.23 -4.84 -20.52
N GLU A 165 -0.66 -4.02 -21.41
CA GLU A 165 -1.26 -3.76 -22.74
C GLU A 165 -1.39 -5.06 -23.55
N LYS A 166 -0.30 -5.83 -23.59
CA LYS A 166 -0.29 -7.12 -24.29
C LYS A 166 -1.27 -8.10 -23.71
N SER A 167 -1.57 -8.07 -22.40
CA SER A 167 -2.52 -8.99 -21.75
C SER A 167 -3.95 -8.90 -22.29
N GLY A 168 -4.30 -7.79 -22.96
CA GLY A 168 -5.66 -7.52 -23.38
C GLY A 168 -6.63 -7.33 -22.21
N TYR A 169 -6.14 -7.23 -20.96
CA TYR A 169 -7.00 -7.11 -19.79
C TYR A 169 -7.81 -5.82 -19.83
N TYR A 170 -7.21 -4.71 -20.25
CA TYR A 170 -7.94 -3.47 -20.57
C TYR A 170 -8.07 -3.31 -22.08
N GLU A 171 -9.21 -2.78 -22.52
CA GLU A 171 -9.42 -2.44 -23.92
C GLU A 171 -8.38 -1.43 -24.42
N PRO A 172 -7.84 -1.61 -25.64
CA PRO A 172 -6.84 -0.70 -26.20
C PRO A 172 -7.26 0.77 -26.16
N GLY A 173 -6.35 1.64 -25.72
CA GLY A 173 -6.58 3.08 -25.63
C GLY A 173 -7.45 3.55 -24.46
N THR A 174 -7.93 2.65 -23.60
CA THR A 174 -8.73 3.04 -22.43
C THR A 174 -7.90 3.41 -21.20
N VAL A 175 -6.62 3.04 -21.18
CA VAL A 175 -5.68 3.36 -20.09
C VAL A 175 -4.82 4.54 -20.52
N ASN A 176 -4.96 5.67 -19.82
CA ASN A 176 -4.12 6.85 -20.01
C ASN A 176 -3.37 7.15 -18.71
N LYS A 177 -2.14 6.65 -18.59
CA LYS A 177 -1.31 6.77 -17.38
C LYS A 177 -1.19 8.22 -16.89
N ALA A 178 -0.89 9.15 -17.79
CA ALA A 178 -0.71 10.56 -17.43
C ALA A 178 -1.99 11.19 -16.85
N ALA A 179 -3.16 10.89 -17.43
CA ALA A 179 -4.44 11.35 -16.91
C ALA A 179 -4.75 10.73 -15.54
N LEU A 180 -4.57 9.42 -15.40
CA LEU A 180 -4.84 8.68 -14.16
C LEU A 180 -3.95 9.20 -13.01
N GLN A 181 -2.65 9.41 -13.26
CA GLN A 181 -1.73 9.96 -12.27
C GLN A 181 -2.08 11.41 -11.89
N LYS A 182 -2.49 12.23 -12.87
CA LYS A 182 -2.95 13.61 -12.60
C LYS A 182 -4.20 13.61 -11.72
N ASP A 183 -5.18 12.76 -12.03
CA ASP A 183 -6.42 12.65 -11.27
C ASP A 183 -6.15 12.16 -9.84
N TYR A 184 -5.27 11.16 -9.68
CA TYR A 184 -4.81 10.69 -8.38
C TYR A 184 -4.13 11.82 -7.57
N ALA A 185 -3.20 12.55 -8.19
CA ALA A 185 -2.48 13.65 -7.56
C ALA A 185 -3.39 14.82 -7.12
N ALA A 186 -4.54 15.02 -7.78
CA ALA A 186 -5.55 16.02 -7.41
C ALA A 186 -6.39 15.59 -6.20
N LYS A 187 -6.51 14.28 -5.94
CA LYS A 187 -7.24 13.73 -4.79
C LYS A 187 -6.40 13.67 -3.52
N ARG A 188 -5.07 13.57 -3.63
CA ARG A 188 -4.16 13.60 -2.47
C ARG A 188 -4.34 14.87 -1.63
N PRO A 189 -4.58 14.75 -0.31
CA PRO A 189 -4.59 15.90 0.58
C PRO A 189 -3.19 16.53 0.66
N TYR A 190 -3.13 17.77 1.11
CA TYR A 190 -1.89 18.50 1.36
C TYR A 190 -2.09 19.46 2.54
N VAL A 191 -0.99 19.88 3.16
CA VAL A 191 -1.03 20.90 4.23
C VAL A 191 -1.28 22.25 3.58
N LEU A 192 -2.42 22.89 3.90
CA LEU A 192 -2.76 24.23 3.45
C LEU A 192 -1.85 25.28 4.08
N ARG A 193 -1.67 25.18 5.41
CA ARG A 193 -0.87 26.12 6.21
C ARG A 193 -0.59 25.55 7.59
N LEU A 194 0.38 26.17 8.25
CA LEU A 194 0.66 26.00 9.67
C LEU A 194 0.18 27.23 10.43
N GLU A 195 -0.24 27.02 11.67
CA GLU A 195 -0.61 28.08 12.61
C GLU A 195 0.08 27.89 13.96
N PRO A 196 0.37 28.96 14.71
CA PRO A 196 0.02 30.36 14.43
C PRO A 196 0.95 31.07 13.43
N PHE A 197 2.07 30.44 13.05
CA PHE A 197 3.02 30.99 12.09
C PHE A 197 3.19 30.06 10.87
N PRO A 198 3.55 30.60 9.69
CA PRO A 198 3.73 29.79 8.49
C PRO A 198 5.00 28.95 8.56
N ASN A 199 5.06 27.90 7.73
CA ASN A 199 6.30 27.19 7.45
C ASN A 199 7.36 28.18 6.92
N GLY A 200 8.61 28.04 7.35
CA GLY A 200 9.70 28.95 7.02
C GLY A 200 9.78 30.23 7.86
N SER A 201 8.98 30.37 8.92
CA SER A 201 9.05 31.54 9.81
C SER A 201 10.45 31.68 10.43
N LEU A 202 10.96 32.92 10.55
CA LEU A 202 12.24 33.23 11.18
C LEU A 202 12.11 33.87 12.57
N GLU A 203 10.88 34.18 12.99
CA GLU A 203 10.60 34.93 14.23
C GLU A 203 9.49 34.23 15.03
N ALA A 204 9.47 32.89 15.03
CA ALA A 204 8.47 32.14 15.77
C ALA A 204 8.55 32.46 17.28
N ASP A 205 7.40 32.78 17.87
CA ASP A 205 7.34 33.16 19.29
C ASP A 205 7.50 31.92 20.19
N THR A 206 8.53 31.94 21.05
CA THR A 206 8.82 30.85 22.00
C THR A 206 7.73 30.65 23.06
N ALA A 207 6.82 31.62 23.21
CA ALA A 207 5.63 31.49 24.04
C ALA A 207 4.61 30.50 23.47
N VAL A 208 4.63 30.22 22.16
CA VAL A 208 3.70 29.28 21.52
C VAL A 208 3.93 27.87 22.05
N LYS A 209 2.85 27.24 22.53
CA LYS A 209 2.86 25.86 23.05
C LYS A 209 2.12 24.87 22.16
N GLU A 210 1.42 25.36 21.15
CA GLU A 210 0.68 24.54 20.21
C GLU A 210 0.89 25.03 18.77
N MET A 211 1.07 24.08 17.87
CA MET A 211 1.07 24.30 16.43
C MET A 211 -0.09 23.54 15.82
N ARG A 212 -0.78 24.13 14.85
CA ARG A 212 -1.85 23.46 14.11
C ARG A 212 -1.43 23.23 12.67
N ILE A 213 -1.65 22.01 12.20
CA ILE A 213 -1.54 21.63 10.79
C ILE A 213 -2.95 21.70 10.20
N VAL A 214 -3.16 22.58 9.23
CA VAL A 214 -4.44 22.71 8.53
C VAL A 214 -4.35 21.95 7.20
N PHE A 215 -5.19 20.95 7.00
CA PHE A 215 -5.22 20.10 5.81
C PHE A 215 -6.21 20.60 4.77
N SER A 216 -5.97 20.28 3.50
CA SER A 216 -6.85 20.64 2.38
C SER A 216 -8.12 19.79 2.28
N ARG A 217 -8.20 18.69 3.05
CA ARG A 217 -9.33 17.76 3.09
C ARG A 217 -9.46 17.19 4.51
N PRO A 218 -10.64 16.68 4.89
CA PRO A 218 -10.79 15.85 6.08
C PRO A 218 -9.85 14.64 6.06
N MET A 219 -9.16 14.41 7.18
CA MET A 219 -8.19 13.34 7.36
C MET A 219 -8.79 12.19 8.18
N ASN A 220 -8.29 10.97 7.98
CA ASN A 220 -8.49 9.89 8.94
C ASN A 220 -7.78 10.28 10.25
N THR A 221 -8.53 10.32 11.35
CA THR A 221 -8.09 10.87 12.64
C THR A 221 -7.44 9.84 13.56
N HIS A 222 -7.38 8.57 13.15
CA HIS A 222 -6.87 7.47 13.98
C HIS A 222 -5.35 7.25 13.85
N ALA A 223 -4.68 7.95 12.92
CA ALA A 223 -3.26 7.77 12.70
C ALA A 223 -2.58 9.07 12.24
N TYR A 224 -1.30 9.21 12.54
CA TYR A 224 -0.46 10.32 12.13
C TYR A 224 0.96 9.82 11.86
N SER A 225 1.70 10.51 11.00
CA SER A 225 3.07 10.12 10.65
C SER A 225 3.97 11.35 10.57
N ILE A 226 4.65 11.64 11.66
CA ILE A 226 5.63 12.74 11.78
C ILE A 226 6.97 12.16 12.21
N SER A 227 8.05 12.52 11.52
CA SER A 227 9.40 12.06 11.82
C SER A 227 10.39 13.22 11.98
N TYR A 228 11.59 12.91 12.46
CA TYR A 228 12.69 13.86 12.47
C TYR A 228 13.06 14.29 11.04
N GLY A 229 13.51 15.54 10.90
CA GLY A 229 14.22 16.00 9.71
C GLY A 229 15.70 15.61 9.74
N GLU A 230 16.46 16.10 8.77
CA GLU A 230 17.91 15.87 8.63
C GLU A 230 18.71 16.35 9.87
N ARG A 231 18.23 17.39 10.55
CA ARG A 231 18.84 17.94 11.77
C ARG A 231 18.62 17.08 13.01
N GLY A 232 17.76 16.06 12.91
CA GLY A 232 17.56 15.08 13.96
C GLY A 232 16.79 15.60 15.17
N LYS A 233 16.93 14.87 16.28
CA LYS A 233 16.09 15.01 17.48
C LYS A 233 16.19 16.37 18.16
N GLU A 234 17.34 17.04 18.11
CA GLU A 234 17.57 18.32 18.80
C GLU A 234 16.78 19.49 18.15
N SER A 235 16.45 19.36 16.87
CA SER A 235 15.61 20.31 16.13
C SER A 235 14.15 19.88 16.06
N PHE A 236 13.72 18.87 16.82
CA PHE A 236 12.34 18.37 16.80
C PHE A 236 11.49 18.99 17.92
N PRO A 237 10.50 19.86 17.62
CA PRO A 237 9.79 20.63 18.63
C PRO A 237 8.59 19.90 19.27
N ILE A 238 8.12 18.82 18.66
CA ILE A 238 6.83 18.21 19.01
C ILE A 238 6.97 17.36 20.27
N THR A 239 6.17 17.66 21.28
CA THR A 239 6.17 16.99 22.59
C THR A 239 4.94 16.12 22.82
N GLY A 240 3.91 16.22 21.96
CA GLY A 240 2.73 15.39 22.01
C GLY A 240 1.64 15.85 21.04
N LEU A 241 0.51 15.15 21.05
CA LEU A 241 -0.66 15.50 20.25
C LEU A 241 -1.68 16.29 21.08
N GLY A 242 -2.28 17.29 20.45
CA GLY A 242 -3.49 17.97 20.93
C GLY A 242 -4.77 17.33 20.37
N GLY A 243 -4.67 16.53 19.31
CA GLY A 243 -5.81 15.84 18.69
C GLY A 243 -6.31 16.53 17.41
N TYR A 244 -7.23 15.87 16.73
CA TYR A 244 -7.89 16.40 15.53
C TYR A 244 -9.10 17.27 15.89
N SER A 245 -9.41 18.25 15.04
CA SER A 245 -10.72 18.91 15.04
C SER A 245 -11.84 17.93 14.69
N GLU A 246 -13.07 18.26 15.07
CA GLU A 246 -14.25 17.41 14.80
C GLU A 246 -14.46 17.13 13.30
N ASP A 247 -14.13 18.09 12.44
CA ASP A 247 -14.23 17.96 10.98
C ASP A 247 -12.99 17.27 10.34
N GLY A 248 -12.00 16.89 11.15
CA GLY A 248 -10.77 16.22 10.71
C GLY A 248 -9.86 17.07 9.82
N THR A 249 -10.09 18.38 9.70
CA THR A 249 -9.28 19.27 8.83
C THR A 249 -8.09 19.91 9.54
N VAL A 250 -8.02 19.81 10.87
CA VAL A 250 -6.93 20.38 11.67
C VAL A 250 -6.38 19.32 12.63
N LEU A 251 -5.06 19.14 12.64
CA LEU A 251 -4.35 18.42 13.71
C LEU A 251 -3.59 19.41 14.59
N THR A 252 -3.85 19.38 15.89
CA THR A 252 -3.10 20.16 16.88
C THR A 252 -1.95 19.34 17.43
N LEU A 253 -0.77 19.96 17.48
CA LEU A 253 0.47 19.43 18.02
C LEU A 253 0.89 20.27 19.22
N LYS A 254 1.31 19.62 20.30
CA LYS A 254 1.97 20.28 21.43
C LYS A 254 3.45 20.46 21.09
N ILE A 255 3.98 21.65 21.32
CA ILE A 255 5.37 21.99 21.00
C ILE A 255 6.08 22.64 22.18
N ALA A 256 7.40 22.47 22.24
CA ALA A 256 8.27 23.18 23.17
C ALA A 256 9.39 23.87 22.38
N LEU A 257 9.48 25.20 22.56
CA LEU A 257 10.38 26.07 21.80
C LEU A 257 11.42 26.73 22.71
N GLN A 258 12.66 26.78 22.24
CA GLN A 258 13.80 27.49 22.83
C GLN A 258 14.08 28.75 22.02
N PRO A 259 14.58 29.84 22.62
CA PRO A 259 14.98 31.05 21.89
C PRO A 259 16.12 30.80 20.90
N ASP A 260 16.16 31.57 19.80
CA ASP A 260 17.20 31.51 18.76
C ASP A 260 17.54 30.08 18.25
N HIS A 261 16.52 29.21 18.18
CA HIS A 261 16.70 27.81 17.79
C HIS A 261 16.04 27.51 16.44
N GLU A 262 16.71 26.68 15.65
CA GLU A 262 16.20 26.21 14.36
C GLU A 262 15.56 24.83 14.50
N TYR A 263 14.30 24.76 14.10
CA TYR A 263 13.46 23.57 14.18
C TYR A 263 13.19 22.99 12.81
N GLU A 264 13.13 21.66 12.76
CA GLU A 264 12.89 20.90 11.54
C GLU A 264 12.19 19.57 11.85
N PHE A 265 11.18 19.22 11.06
CA PHE A 265 10.55 17.90 11.08
C PHE A 265 9.83 17.59 9.76
N LEU A 266 9.53 16.32 9.53
CA LEU A 266 8.83 15.85 8.33
C LEU A 266 7.41 15.41 8.67
N ILE A 267 6.43 15.99 8.00
CA ILE A 267 5.08 15.45 7.92
C ILE A 267 5.08 14.48 6.73
N THR A 268 4.95 13.18 7.00
CA THR A 268 5.13 12.12 6.00
C THR A 268 3.79 11.53 5.56
N ASP A 269 3.79 10.75 4.49
CA ASP A 269 2.61 10.10 3.92
C ASP A 269 2.39 8.65 4.41
N ARG A 270 3.18 8.20 5.39
CA ARG A 270 3.14 6.82 5.90
C ARG A 270 1.81 6.45 6.58
N SER A 271 1.21 7.38 7.31
CA SER A 271 -0.04 7.14 8.05
C SER A 271 -1.09 8.23 7.83
N PHE A 272 -0.69 9.44 7.44
CA PHE A 272 -1.65 10.49 7.10
C PHE A 272 -2.38 10.18 5.79
N ARG A 273 -3.69 9.92 5.91
CA ARG A 273 -4.60 9.68 4.79
C ARG A 273 -5.84 10.55 4.90
N SER A 274 -6.43 10.94 3.77
CA SER A 274 -7.78 11.53 3.76
C SER A 274 -8.81 10.49 4.25
N THR A 275 -10.02 10.94 4.55
CA THR A 275 -11.16 10.03 4.80
C THR A 275 -11.49 9.12 3.62
N GLU A 276 -11.07 9.50 2.41
CA GLU A 276 -11.19 8.70 1.18
C GLU A 276 -9.98 7.76 0.96
N GLY A 277 -9.02 7.73 1.90
CA GLY A 277 -7.86 6.85 1.87
C GLY A 277 -6.64 7.37 1.11
N TYR A 278 -6.68 8.56 0.50
CA TYR A 278 -5.55 9.10 -0.26
C TYR A 278 -4.43 9.61 0.66
N PRO A 279 -3.16 9.28 0.37
CA PRO A 279 -2.03 9.66 1.21
C PRO A 279 -1.71 11.15 1.06
N LEU A 280 -1.38 11.79 2.18
CA LEU A 280 -0.97 13.18 2.25
C LEU A 280 0.23 13.45 1.33
N LYS A 281 0.34 14.64 0.74
CA LYS A 281 1.59 15.10 0.13
C LYS A 281 2.57 15.47 1.26
N PRO A 282 3.74 14.80 1.37
CA PRO A 282 4.69 15.09 2.42
C PRO A 282 5.11 16.56 2.45
N LEU A 283 5.37 17.07 3.64
CA LEU A 283 5.85 18.43 3.84
C LEU A 283 7.00 18.43 4.84
N GLU A 284 8.13 19.00 4.43
CA GLU A 284 9.19 19.38 5.34
C GLU A 284 8.85 20.72 6.01
N VAL A 285 8.85 20.72 7.34
CA VAL A 285 8.60 21.90 8.15
C VAL A 285 9.92 22.40 8.71
N LYS A 286 10.24 23.66 8.44
CA LYS A 286 11.44 24.38 8.88
C LYS A 286 11.03 25.73 9.45
N PHE A 287 11.51 26.09 10.63
CA PHE A 287 11.32 27.44 11.17
C PHE A 287 12.39 27.77 12.21
N LYS A 288 12.54 29.05 12.52
CA LYS A 288 13.42 29.58 13.55
C LYS A 288 12.65 30.44 14.53
N THR A 289 12.98 30.34 15.81
CA THR A 289 12.43 31.19 16.85
C THR A 289 13.22 32.48 17.00
N ARG A 290 12.56 33.53 17.47
CA ARG A 290 13.21 34.76 17.93
C ARG A 290 14.01 34.57 19.22
#